data_AF-A0A7J6Q002-F1
#
_entry.id   AF-A0A7J6Q002-F1
#
_cell.length_a   1.000
_cell.length_b   1.000
_cell.length_c   1.000
_cell.angle_alpha   90.00
_cell.angle_beta   90.00
_cell.angle_gamma   90.00
#
_symmetry.space_group_name_H-M   'P 1'
#
loop_
_entity.id
_entity.type
_entity.pdbx_description
1 polymer ?
#
loop_
_entity_poly.entity_id
_entity_poly.type
_entity_poly.pdbx_seq_one_letter_code
_entity_poly.pdbx_strand_id
1 'polypeptide(L)'
;ALSAFCWHAEDQYLYSINCHHAGAAKIWYSVPGRQAGAMEDLFRRELPTLFNSSPDLTQHMTTMMDPKMLLTQGLLVTRGVQRPGDIVLTFPGAYHGGLNAGVNLAEAVNVPARDWITMGSVACRAYTQLCRQPIFCFDDLVINICRVYATGEDMHPLLALQAMRHLQYIKKQRTATPKAITASPRSSSDILARIDPDKPWLVINTSRARRTVSPLGFRSTGSPASRNIANDWYIREADGAICYICRQFCSIVAGECRDCGLVYCNLHIGACCGHPVASKLIHNLLDSVDLSKILQCCHRRFKRWRAWYRKITRVHRSVALYLGEAPSTPTAHELHSDDLECMKSEGELTPTRPERRAKQNAMKSWKSKKYS
;
A
#
# COMPACT_ATOMS: atom_id res chain seq x y z
N ALA A 1 -17.62 21.57 25.68
CA ALA A 1 -17.24 22.13 24.37
C ALA A 1 -15.73 22.10 24.25
N LEU A 2 -15.15 22.06 23.04
CA LEU A 2 -13.70 21.99 22.75
C LEU A 2 -13.02 20.61 22.91
N SER A 3 -13.77 19.50 22.92
CA SER A 3 -13.12 18.20 22.73
C SER A 3 -12.53 18.16 21.31
N ALA A 4 -11.27 17.72 21.20
CA ALA A 4 -10.51 17.71 19.95
C ALA A 4 -10.04 16.31 19.58
N PHE A 5 -9.82 16.09 18.29
CA PHE A 5 -9.13 14.93 17.75
C PHE A 5 -7.94 15.43 16.94
N CYS A 6 -6.74 14.96 17.29
CA CYS A 6 -5.51 15.51 16.74
C CYS A 6 -5.29 15.09 15.29
N TRP A 7 -4.28 15.66 14.63
CA TRP A 7 -3.91 15.26 13.27
C TRP A 7 -3.51 13.79 13.23
N HIS A 8 -4.17 13.03 12.35
CA HIS A 8 -3.84 11.63 12.09
C HIS A 8 -4.35 11.18 10.72
N ALA A 9 -3.81 10.07 10.24
CA ALA A 9 -4.38 9.29 9.15
C ALA A 9 -4.88 7.96 9.72
N GLU A 10 -5.90 7.38 9.09
CA GLU A 10 -6.48 6.11 9.53
C GLU A 10 -5.47 4.95 9.43
N ASP A 11 -5.59 3.97 10.32
CA ASP A 11 -4.73 2.79 10.32
C ASP A 11 -4.74 2.07 8.97
N GLN A 12 -3.54 1.68 8.50
CA GLN A 12 -3.32 1.08 7.18
C GLN A 12 -3.94 1.88 6.02
N TYR A 13 -4.11 3.19 6.21
CA TYR A 13 -4.70 4.12 5.25
C TYR A 13 -6.08 3.68 4.77
N LEU A 14 -6.88 3.08 5.65
CA LEU A 14 -8.28 2.78 5.38
C LEU A 14 -9.07 4.06 5.11
N TYR A 15 -10.23 3.92 4.45
CA TYR A 15 -11.22 4.99 4.48
C TYR A 15 -11.82 5.07 5.88
N SER A 16 -12.39 6.22 6.22
CA SER A 16 -13.22 6.39 7.42
C SER A 16 -14.50 7.10 7.04
N ILE A 17 -15.62 6.59 7.54
CA ILE A 17 -16.95 7.17 7.39
C ILE A 17 -17.36 7.63 8.78
N ASN A 18 -17.63 8.92 8.95
CA ASN A 18 -18.13 9.49 10.18
C ASN A 18 -19.56 10.03 9.98
N CYS A 19 -20.53 9.49 10.72
CA CYS A 19 -21.92 9.93 10.74
C CYS A 19 -22.17 10.80 11.96
N HIS A 20 -22.78 11.98 11.77
CA HIS A 20 -23.14 12.88 12.87
C HIS A 20 -24.61 12.68 13.26
N HIS A 21 -24.84 12.04 14.39
CA HIS A 21 -26.20 11.66 14.82
C HIS A 21 -26.95 12.84 15.42
N ALA A 22 -26.34 13.59 16.34
CA ALA A 22 -27.03 14.65 17.06
C ALA A 22 -26.10 15.69 17.70
N GLY A 23 -26.66 16.85 18.06
CA GLY A 23 -26.01 17.88 18.88
C GLY A 23 -25.26 18.95 18.08
N ALA A 24 -24.23 19.51 18.70
CA ALA A 24 -23.46 20.63 18.15
C ALA A 24 -22.50 20.20 17.03
N ALA A 25 -22.23 21.10 16.09
CA ALA A 25 -21.39 20.80 14.93
C ALA A 25 -19.97 20.32 15.30
N LYS A 26 -19.41 19.45 14.45
CA LYS A 26 -17.99 19.05 14.48
C LYS A 26 -17.24 19.79 13.37
N ILE A 27 -16.13 20.42 13.72
CA ILE A 27 -15.25 21.14 12.78
C ILE A 27 -14.11 20.19 12.39
N TRP A 28 -13.88 20.07 11.10
CA TRP A 28 -12.86 19.22 10.50
C TRP A 28 -11.84 20.07 9.74
N TYR A 29 -10.59 19.64 9.80
CA TYR A 29 -9.49 20.07 8.95
C TYR A 29 -8.89 18.84 8.29
N SER A 30 -8.53 18.93 7.02
CA SER A 30 -7.94 17.80 6.29
C SER A 30 -6.85 18.23 5.31
N VAL A 31 -5.82 17.41 5.20
CA VAL A 31 -4.74 17.49 4.21
C VAL A 31 -4.84 16.26 3.31
N PRO A 32 -4.81 16.41 1.97
CA PRO A 32 -4.99 15.29 1.05
C PRO A 32 -3.85 14.28 1.18
N GLY A 33 -4.14 12.98 1.00
CA GLY A 33 -3.15 11.91 1.20
C GLY A 33 -1.90 12.00 0.32
N ARG A 34 -1.99 12.63 -0.86
CA ARG A 34 -0.82 12.94 -1.71
C ARG A 34 0.22 13.85 -1.03
N GLN A 35 -0.20 14.63 -0.02
CA GLN A 35 0.65 15.51 0.77
C GLN A 35 0.97 14.95 2.17
N ALA A 36 0.61 13.70 2.48
CA ALA A 36 0.90 13.05 3.75
C ALA A 36 2.40 13.08 4.10
N GLY A 37 3.29 12.77 3.14
CA GLY A 37 4.73 12.83 3.35
C GLY A 37 5.23 14.26 3.65
N ALA A 38 4.70 15.27 2.96
CA ALA A 38 5.05 16.66 3.21
C ALA A 38 4.58 17.13 4.60
N MET A 39 3.43 16.63 5.06
CA MET A 39 2.95 16.88 6.41
C MET A 39 3.83 16.20 7.47
N GLU A 40 4.22 14.94 7.28
CA GLU A 40 5.13 14.23 8.19
C GLU A 40 6.50 14.91 8.28
N ASP A 41 7.05 15.36 7.15
CA ASP A 41 8.33 16.07 7.11
C ASP A 41 8.23 17.43 7.80
N LEU A 42 7.10 18.12 7.68
CA LEU A 42 6.81 19.34 8.43
C LEU A 42 6.75 19.06 9.94
N PHE A 43 5.99 18.06 10.36
CA PHE A 43 5.90 17.65 11.77
C PHE A 43 7.29 17.35 12.35
N ARG A 44 8.13 16.60 11.63
CA ARG A 44 9.49 16.27 12.06
C ARG A 44 10.37 17.51 12.22
N ARG A 45 10.20 18.50 11.34
CA ARG A 45 10.99 19.75 11.37
C ARG A 45 10.53 20.70 12.48
N GLU A 46 9.23 20.85 12.68
CA GLU A 46 8.69 21.78 13.68
C GLU A 46 8.70 21.20 15.10
N LEU A 47 8.70 19.88 15.25
CA LEU A 47 8.64 19.19 16.54
C LEU A 47 9.82 18.23 16.77
N PRO A 48 11.08 18.66 16.58
CA PRO A 48 12.24 17.76 16.58
C PRO A 48 12.42 17.04 17.92
N THR A 49 12.16 17.72 19.04
CA THR A 49 12.27 17.12 20.38
C THR A 49 11.28 15.97 20.58
N LEU A 50 10.04 16.13 20.10
CA LEU A 50 9.01 15.07 20.22
C LEU A 50 9.35 13.87 19.32
N PHE A 51 9.86 14.12 18.10
CA PHE A 51 10.28 13.05 17.20
C PHE A 51 11.53 12.28 17.67
N ASN A 52 12.42 12.95 18.40
CA ASN A 52 13.58 12.26 19.02
C ASN A 52 13.12 11.26 20.09
N SER A 53 12.04 11.56 20.82
CA SER A 53 11.46 10.66 21.82
C SER A 53 10.53 9.62 21.22
N SER A 54 9.77 9.97 20.17
CA SER A 54 8.83 9.09 19.48
C SER A 54 8.95 9.30 17.96
N PRO A 55 9.76 8.47 17.27
CA PRO A 55 9.92 8.56 15.81
C PRO A 55 8.62 8.33 15.02
N ASP A 56 7.62 7.68 15.64
CA ASP A 56 6.30 7.39 15.12
C ASP A 56 5.22 8.39 15.61
N LEU A 57 5.62 9.59 16.06
CA LEU A 57 4.74 10.62 16.63
C LEU A 57 3.46 10.87 15.83
N THR A 58 3.55 10.94 14.51
CA THR A 58 2.41 11.22 13.62
C THR A 58 1.33 10.13 13.66
N GLN A 59 1.61 8.99 14.29
CA GLN A 59 0.69 7.86 14.42
C GLN A 59 -0.05 7.83 15.77
N HIS A 60 0.33 8.66 16.75
CA HIS A 60 -0.21 8.60 18.12
C HIS A 60 -1.47 9.42 18.36
N MET A 61 -2.02 10.10 17.33
CA MET A 61 -3.22 10.95 17.43
C MET A 61 -3.17 11.98 18.59
N THR A 62 -1.98 12.47 18.94
CA THR A 62 -1.77 13.32 20.14
C THR A 62 -1.37 14.75 19.83
N THR A 63 -1.02 15.07 18.59
CA THR A 63 -0.39 16.34 18.25
C THR A 63 -1.26 17.19 17.34
N MET A 64 -1.61 18.39 17.82
CA MET A 64 -2.25 19.43 17.02
C MET A 64 -1.23 20.46 16.55
N MET A 65 -1.31 20.79 15.27
CA MET A 65 -0.59 21.90 14.64
C MET A 65 -1.63 22.86 14.05
N ASP A 66 -1.41 24.16 14.18
CA ASP A 66 -2.35 25.16 13.66
C ASP A 66 -2.52 24.96 12.14
N PRO A 67 -3.75 24.75 11.62
CA PRO A 67 -4.03 24.72 10.19
C PRO A 67 -3.40 25.88 9.40
N LYS A 68 -3.30 27.08 9.99
CA LYS A 68 -2.65 28.23 9.34
C LYS A 68 -1.17 27.98 9.11
N MET A 69 -0.48 27.33 10.04
CA MET A 69 0.93 26.96 9.88
C MET A 69 1.09 26.02 8.69
N LEU A 70 0.24 25.00 8.56
CA LEU A 70 0.25 24.07 7.42
C LEU A 70 0.07 24.82 6.09
N LEU A 71 -0.87 25.77 6.02
CA LEU A 71 -1.10 26.61 4.85
C LEU A 71 0.14 27.45 4.49
N THR A 72 0.79 28.09 5.47
CA THR A 72 2.01 28.88 5.23
C THR A 72 3.17 28.05 4.70
N GLN A 73 3.16 26.74 4.95
CA GLN A 73 4.16 25.78 4.50
C GLN A 73 3.81 25.12 3.15
N GLY A 74 2.75 25.61 2.47
CA GLY A 74 2.35 25.15 1.14
C GLY A 74 1.52 23.86 1.13
N LEU A 75 1.03 23.39 2.29
CA LEU A 75 0.09 22.28 2.34
C LEU A 75 -1.32 22.76 2.01
N LEU A 76 -2.08 21.93 1.27
CA LEU A 76 -3.50 22.16 1.06
C LEU A 76 -4.24 21.74 2.33
N VAL A 77 -4.95 22.69 2.95
CA VAL A 77 -5.80 22.41 4.10
C VAL A 77 -7.24 22.77 3.75
N THR A 78 -8.12 21.77 3.82
CA THR A 78 -9.56 21.96 3.65
C THR A 78 -10.23 21.99 5.01
N ARG A 79 -11.21 22.88 5.20
CA ARG A 79 -12.04 22.95 6.40
C ARG A 79 -13.46 22.47 6.09
N GLY A 80 -14.01 21.61 6.93
CA GLY A 80 -15.40 21.15 6.90
C GLY A 80 -16.13 21.48 8.20
N VAL A 81 -17.44 21.71 8.12
CA VAL A 81 -18.32 21.81 9.29
C VAL A 81 -19.41 20.76 9.12
N GLN A 82 -19.39 19.76 9.98
CA GLN A 82 -20.32 18.64 9.98
C GLN A 82 -21.42 18.92 11.01
N ARG A 83 -22.67 18.88 10.57
CA ARG A 83 -23.90 19.07 11.35
C ARG A 83 -24.67 17.75 11.49
N PRO A 84 -25.66 17.66 12.40
CA PRO A 84 -26.52 16.48 12.49
C PRO A 84 -27.14 16.10 11.13
N GLY A 85 -27.01 14.82 10.78
CA GLY A 85 -27.40 14.26 9.48
C GLY A 85 -26.26 14.21 8.45
N ASP A 86 -25.17 14.95 8.65
CA ASP A 86 -24.04 14.95 7.71
C ASP A 86 -23.14 13.73 7.88
N ILE A 87 -22.59 13.26 6.75
CA ILE A 87 -21.55 12.24 6.70
C ILE A 87 -20.25 12.88 6.22
N VAL A 88 -19.15 12.61 6.92
CA VAL A 88 -17.79 12.94 6.49
C VAL A 88 -17.10 11.66 6.04
N LEU A 89 -16.59 11.66 4.81
CA LEU A 89 -15.77 10.59 4.26
C LEU A 89 -14.30 11.04 4.24
N THR A 90 -13.44 10.31 4.95
CA THR A 90 -11.99 10.48 4.92
C THR A 90 -11.38 9.49 3.93
N PHE A 91 -10.56 10.02 3.01
CA PHE A 91 -9.87 9.23 1.99
C PHE A 91 -8.55 8.63 2.51
N PRO A 92 -8.05 7.54 1.90
CA PRO A 92 -6.81 6.88 2.27
C PRO A 92 -5.61 7.83 2.40
N GLY A 93 -4.93 7.73 3.54
CA GLY A 93 -3.73 8.52 3.84
C GLY A 93 -3.99 10.02 4.04
N ALA A 94 -5.25 10.49 3.94
CA ALA A 94 -5.58 11.88 4.22
C ALA A 94 -5.47 12.14 5.72
N TYR A 95 -4.58 13.06 6.07
CA TYR A 95 -4.48 13.52 7.44
C TYR A 95 -5.69 14.39 7.78
N HIS A 96 -6.22 14.21 8.96
CA HIS A 96 -7.36 14.97 9.44
C HIS A 96 -7.29 15.19 10.95
N GLY A 97 -7.88 16.30 11.39
CA GLY A 97 -7.94 16.72 12.78
C GLY A 97 -9.08 17.72 12.97
N GLY A 98 -9.47 18.02 14.21
CA GLY A 98 -10.62 18.88 14.42
C GLY A 98 -11.11 18.97 15.85
N LEU A 99 -12.27 19.60 16.02
CA LEU A 99 -12.84 19.91 17.32
C LEU A 99 -14.37 19.93 17.29
N ASN A 100 -14.98 19.64 18.44
CA ASN A 100 -16.43 19.69 18.62
C ASN A 100 -16.85 21.04 19.21
N ALA A 101 -17.79 21.71 18.54
CA ALA A 101 -18.29 23.02 18.95
C ALA A 101 -19.13 22.97 20.24
N GLY A 102 -19.58 21.78 20.65
CA GLY A 102 -20.40 21.56 21.84
C GLY A 102 -20.60 20.07 22.10
N VAL A 103 -21.59 19.73 22.93
CA VAL A 103 -22.00 18.33 23.15
C VAL A 103 -22.63 17.80 21.87
N ASN A 104 -22.16 16.65 21.39
CA ASN A 104 -22.67 15.98 20.21
C ASN A 104 -22.48 14.47 20.29
N LEU A 105 -23.05 13.77 19.31
CA LEU A 105 -22.93 12.33 19.14
C LEU A 105 -22.60 12.05 17.68
N ALA A 106 -21.48 11.37 17.45
CA ALA A 106 -21.03 10.94 16.14
C ALA A 106 -20.44 9.53 16.23
N GLU A 107 -20.54 8.78 15.14
CA GLU A 107 -20.06 7.41 15.01
C GLU A 107 -19.13 7.32 13.81
N ALA A 108 -18.04 6.57 13.92
CA ALA A 108 -17.11 6.35 12.82
C ALA A 108 -16.80 4.87 12.61
N VAL A 109 -16.55 4.50 11.36
CA VAL A 109 -16.09 3.16 10.98
C VAL A 109 -15.05 3.25 9.86
N ASN A 110 -14.02 2.40 9.96
CA ASN A 110 -13.05 2.23 8.90
C ASN A 110 -13.53 1.23 7.85
N VAL A 111 -13.36 1.57 6.57
CA VAL A 111 -13.84 0.72 5.47
C VAL A 111 -12.76 0.52 4.40
N PRO A 112 -12.43 -0.73 4.03
CA PRO A 112 -11.57 -1.00 2.87
C PRO A 112 -12.41 -0.93 1.59
N ALA A 113 -12.42 0.23 0.92
CA ALA A 113 -13.08 0.36 -0.39
C ALA A 113 -12.34 -0.44 -1.48
N ARG A 114 -12.97 -0.58 -2.66
CA ARG A 114 -12.50 -1.44 -3.77
C ARG A 114 -11.10 -1.09 -4.25
N ASP A 115 -10.70 0.17 -4.13
CA ASP A 115 -9.43 0.74 -4.57
C ASP A 115 -8.35 0.76 -3.47
N TRP A 116 -8.72 0.46 -2.22
CA TRP A 116 -7.87 0.60 -1.04
C TRP A 116 -6.65 -0.33 -1.05
N ILE A 117 -6.70 -1.50 -1.71
CA ILE A 117 -5.58 -2.47 -1.72
C ILE A 117 -4.27 -1.82 -2.16
N THR A 118 -4.32 -0.86 -3.09
CA THR A 118 -3.11 -0.13 -3.49
C THR A 118 -2.55 0.71 -2.33
N MET A 119 -3.43 1.40 -1.59
CA MET A 119 -3.06 2.24 -0.45
C MET A 119 -2.65 1.41 0.77
N GLY A 120 -3.28 0.28 1.04
CA GLY A 120 -2.83 -0.67 2.07
C GLY A 120 -1.40 -1.17 1.82
N SER A 121 -1.02 -1.41 0.57
CA SER A 121 0.35 -1.78 0.18
C SER A 121 1.34 -0.62 0.37
N VAL A 122 0.91 0.63 0.18
CA VAL A 122 1.70 1.83 0.53
C VAL A 122 1.88 1.93 2.05
N ALA A 123 0.80 1.78 2.82
CA ALA A 123 0.82 1.85 4.28
C ALA A 123 1.75 0.79 4.88
N CYS A 124 1.71 -0.46 4.43
CA CYS A 124 2.61 -1.51 4.92
C CYS A 124 4.10 -1.19 4.70
N ARG A 125 4.43 -0.53 3.59
CA ARG A 125 5.82 -0.07 3.34
C ARG A 125 6.22 1.05 4.29
N ALA A 126 5.33 2.00 4.54
CA ALA A 126 5.58 3.05 5.53
C ALA A 126 5.74 2.45 6.94
N TYR A 127 4.86 1.53 7.34
CA TYR A 127 4.92 0.84 8.64
C TYR A 127 6.21 0.03 8.79
N THR A 128 6.69 -0.61 7.72
CA THR A 128 8.00 -1.30 7.72
C THR A 128 9.15 -0.34 8.05
N GLN A 129 9.15 0.87 7.49
CA GLN A 129 10.18 1.88 7.73
C GLN A 129 10.10 2.48 9.14
N LEU A 130 8.88 2.62 9.67
CA LEU A 130 8.61 3.13 11.01
C LEU A 130 8.73 2.06 12.11
N CYS A 131 8.99 0.81 11.73
CA CYS A 131 8.95 -0.34 12.64
C CYS A 131 7.61 -0.43 13.41
N ARG A 132 6.50 -0.07 12.76
CA ARG A 132 5.15 -0.07 13.34
C ARG A 132 4.43 -1.35 13.02
N GLN A 133 3.86 -2.01 14.03
CA GLN A 133 3.04 -3.19 13.83
C GLN A 133 1.71 -2.81 13.14
N PRO A 134 1.35 -3.45 12.01
CA PRO A 134 0.03 -3.27 11.42
C PRO A 134 -1.07 -3.86 12.31
N ILE A 135 -2.30 -3.35 12.19
CA ILE A 135 -3.45 -3.86 12.95
C ILE A 135 -3.95 -5.22 12.44
N PHE A 136 -3.66 -5.56 11.18
CA PHE A 136 -3.85 -6.92 10.63
C PHE A 136 -2.84 -7.24 9.53
N CYS A 137 -2.70 -8.52 9.22
CA CYS A 137 -1.83 -9.00 8.16
C CYS A 137 -2.41 -8.68 6.76
N PHE A 138 -1.86 -7.65 6.12
CA PHE A 138 -2.29 -7.21 4.79
C PHE A 138 -2.08 -8.28 3.71
N ASP A 139 -0.96 -8.99 3.78
CA ASP A 139 -0.63 -10.03 2.79
C ASP A 139 -1.62 -11.20 2.88
N ASP A 140 -2.04 -11.62 4.08
CA ASP A 140 -3.04 -12.67 4.26
C ASP A 140 -4.42 -12.26 3.76
N LEU A 141 -4.82 -11.02 4.01
CA LEU A 141 -6.06 -10.47 3.44
C LEU A 141 -6.03 -10.54 1.90
N VAL A 142 -4.95 -10.10 1.27
CA VAL A 142 -4.81 -10.15 -0.21
C VAL A 142 -4.82 -11.59 -0.72
N ILE A 143 -4.12 -12.50 -0.06
CA ILE A 143 -4.09 -13.94 -0.42
C ILE A 143 -5.50 -14.51 -0.33
N ASN A 144 -6.25 -14.21 0.72
CA ASN A 144 -7.62 -14.69 0.91
C ASN A 144 -8.58 -14.09 -0.12
N ILE A 145 -8.49 -12.80 -0.46
CA ILE A 145 -9.25 -12.19 -1.56
C ILE A 145 -8.97 -12.94 -2.87
N CYS A 146 -7.72 -13.24 -3.19
CA CYS A 146 -7.37 -14.01 -4.38
C CYS A 146 -7.87 -15.47 -4.32
N ARG A 147 -7.86 -16.13 -3.15
CA ARG A 147 -8.42 -17.47 -2.99
C ARG A 147 -9.92 -17.48 -3.28
N VAL A 148 -10.67 -16.57 -2.64
CA VAL A 148 -12.12 -16.39 -2.86
C VAL A 148 -12.44 -16.09 -4.32
N TYR A 149 -11.67 -15.21 -4.96
CA TYR A 149 -11.85 -14.94 -6.39
C TYR A 149 -11.57 -16.18 -7.25
N ALA A 150 -10.58 -17.00 -6.87
CA ALA A 150 -10.23 -18.22 -7.58
C ALA A 150 -11.26 -19.35 -7.42
N THR A 151 -12.01 -19.43 -6.31
CA THR A 151 -13.03 -20.48 -6.09
C THR A 151 -14.27 -20.28 -6.94
N GLY A 152 -14.56 -19.05 -7.37
CA GLY A 152 -15.69 -18.79 -8.25
C GLY A 152 -16.62 -17.68 -7.76
N GLU A 153 -16.42 -17.19 -6.54
CA GLU A 153 -17.28 -16.18 -5.91
C GLU A 153 -17.31 -14.86 -6.69
N ASP A 154 -18.47 -14.22 -6.68
CA ASP A 154 -18.63 -12.94 -7.35
C ASP A 154 -17.80 -11.87 -6.65
N MET A 155 -17.11 -11.05 -7.44
CA MET A 155 -16.19 -10.05 -6.91
C MET A 155 -16.00 -8.94 -7.92
N HIS A 156 -15.93 -7.72 -7.41
CA HIS A 156 -15.64 -6.57 -8.25
C HIS A 156 -14.28 -6.72 -8.96
N PRO A 157 -14.24 -6.58 -10.31
CA PRO A 157 -13.02 -6.83 -11.09
C PRO A 157 -11.82 -5.98 -10.69
N LEU A 158 -12.03 -4.74 -10.25
CA LEU A 158 -10.96 -3.86 -9.75
C LEU A 158 -10.29 -4.44 -8.50
N LEU A 159 -11.09 -4.92 -7.54
CA LEU A 159 -10.58 -5.48 -6.30
C LEU A 159 -9.74 -6.73 -6.57
N ALA A 160 -10.28 -7.64 -7.40
CA ALA A 160 -9.57 -8.85 -7.82
C ALA A 160 -8.25 -8.51 -8.51
N LEU A 161 -8.25 -7.50 -9.39
CA LEU A 161 -7.07 -7.09 -10.13
C LEU A 161 -5.99 -6.46 -9.24
N GLN A 162 -6.38 -5.59 -8.31
CA GLN A 162 -5.44 -5.00 -7.34
C GLN A 162 -4.85 -6.07 -6.42
N ALA A 163 -5.69 -6.99 -5.91
CA ALA A 163 -5.24 -8.11 -5.11
C ALA A 163 -4.25 -9.01 -5.89
N MET A 164 -4.56 -9.35 -7.14
CA MET A 164 -3.68 -10.14 -8.01
C MET A 164 -2.31 -9.47 -8.23
N ARG A 165 -2.28 -8.13 -8.38
CA ARG A 165 -1.03 -7.38 -8.53
C ARG A 165 -0.18 -7.43 -7.26
N HIS A 166 -0.80 -7.24 -6.10
CA HIS A 166 -0.08 -7.34 -4.83
C HIS A 166 0.40 -8.79 -4.59
N LEU A 167 -0.40 -9.80 -4.95
CA LEU A 167 0.00 -11.21 -4.89
C LEU A 167 1.20 -11.51 -5.81
N GLN A 168 1.27 -10.91 -7.00
CA GLN A 168 2.43 -10.99 -7.89
C GLN A 168 3.67 -10.35 -7.27
N TYR A 169 3.52 -9.19 -6.65
CA TYR A 169 4.58 -8.50 -5.93
C TYR A 169 5.14 -9.37 -4.79
N ILE A 170 4.26 -9.88 -3.95
CA ILE A 170 4.54 -10.86 -2.89
C ILE A 170 5.34 -12.05 -3.43
N LYS A 171 4.87 -12.67 -4.53
CA LYS A 171 5.51 -13.85 -5.12
C LYS A 171 6.94 -13.54 -5.56
N LYS A 172 7.17 -12.35 -6.13
CA LYS A 172 8.49 -11.88 -6.55
C LYS A 172 9.40 -11.62 -5.34
N GLN A 173 8.88 -11.01 -4.28
CA GLN A 173 9.62 -10.75 -3.05
C GLN A 173 10.09 -12.05 -2.37
N ARG A 174 9.28 -13.10 -2.40
CA ARG A 174 9.67 -14.43 -1.91
C ARG A 174 10.88 -15.01 -2.65
N THR A 175 10.92 -14.84 -3.98
CA THR A 175 12.05 -15.34 -4.80
C THR A 175 13.29 -14.46 -4.72
N ALA A 176 13.17 -13.26 -4.14
CA ALA A 176 14.30 -12.37 -3.95
C ALA A 176 15.14 -12.84 -2.74
N THR A 177 16.44 -12.99 -2.96
CA THR A 177 17.42 -13.35 -1.93
C THR A 177 17.45 -12.28 -0.82
N PRO A 178 17.58 -12.64 0.47
CA PRO A 178 17.71 -11.67 1.56
C PRO A 178 18.86 -10.69 1.26
N LYS A 179 18.56 -9.38 1.24
CA LYS A 179 19.60 -8.36 1.12
C LYS A 179 20.17 -8.07 2.51
N ALA A 180 21.49 -7.93 2.61
CA ALA A 180 22.08 -7.20 3.74
C ALA A 180 21.61 -5.74 3.64
N ILE A 181 20.88 -5.26 4.63
CA ILE A 181 20.50 -3.85 4.70
C ILE A 181 21.76 -3.08 5.14
N THR A 182 22.45 -2.45 4.19
CA THR A 182 23.39 -1.37 4.52
C THR A 182 22.56 -0.16 4.95
N ALA A 183 22.76 0.26 6.19
CA ALA A 183 21.97 1.26 6.91
C ALA A 183 21.69 2.56 6.12
N SER A 184 20.41 2.96 6.11
CA SER A 184 19.90 4.33 6.26
C SER A 184 18.37 4.28 6.07
N PRO A 185 17.56 4.76 7.02
CA PRO A 185 16.12 4.91 6.83
C PRO A 185 15.91 6.05 5.82
N ARG A 186 15.64 5.71 4.56
CA ARG A 186 15.11 6.69 3.59
C ARG A 186 13.63 6.88 3.88
N SER A 187 13.22 8.14 3.98
CA SER A 187 11.91 8.59 4.46
C SER A 187 10.73 7.98 3.72
N SER A 188 9.57 7.94 4.40
CA SER A 188 8.25 7.65 3.83
C SER A 188 7.91 8.55 2.63
N SER A 189 8.49 9.76 2.56
CA SER A 189 8.28 10.73 1.48
C SER A 189 8.77 10.28 0.11
N ASP A 190 9.76 9.39 0.01
CA ASP A 190 10.27 8.88 -1.28
C ASP A 190 9.30 7.95 -2.02
N ILE A 191 8.36 7.33 -1.30
CA ILE A 191 7.36 6.39 -1.86
C ILE A 191 6.08 7.14 -2.24
N LEU A 192 5.64 8.08 -1.40
CA LEU A 192 4.46 8.90 -1.64
C LEU A 192 4.67 9.94 -2.74
N ALA A 193 5.88 10.50 -2.88
CA ALA A 193 6.22 11.43 -3.96
C ALA A 193 6.32 10.77 -5.35
N ARG A 194 6.25 9.43 -5.42
CA ARG A 194 6.20 8.65 -6.68
C ARG A 194 4.79 8.26 -7.08
N ILE A 195 3.78 8.70 -6.34
CA ILE A 195 2.38 8.49 -6.65
C ILE A 195 1.96 9.58 -7.64
N ASP A 196 1.66 9.18 -8.88
CA ASP A 196 1.00 10.05 -9.84
C ASP A 196 -0.34 10.53 -9.24
N PRO A 197 -0.55 11.84 -9.04
CA PRO A 197 -1.78 12.38 -8.46
C PRO A 197 -3.04 12.01 -9.23
N ASP A 198 -2.91 11.75 -10.54
CA ASP A 198 -4.02 11.42 -11.43
C ASP A 198 -4.24 9.90 -11.56
N LYS A 199 -3.27 9.08 -11.09
CA LYS A 199 -3.28 7.61 -11.18
C LYS A 199 -2.69 6.93 -9.93
N PRO A 200 -3.31 7.12 -8.75
CA PRO A 200 -2.79 6.59 -7.48
C PRO A 200 -2.67 5.06 -7.43
N TRP A 201 -3.34 4.33 -8.33
CA TRP A 201 -3.28 2.87 -8.46
C TRP A 201 -2.09 2.33 -9.30
N LEU A 202 -1.22 3.20 -9.81
CA LEU A 202 -0.11 2.85 -10.70
C LEU A 202 1.25 2.78 -9.97
N VAL A 203 1.28 2.43 -8.69
CA VAL A 203 2.51 2.43 -7.90
C VAL A 203 3.46 1.30 -8.33
N ILE A 204 4.44 1.66 -9.16
CA ILE A 204 5.56 0.82 -9.58
C ILE A 204 6.78 1.18 -8.75
N ASN A 205 7.33 0.21 -8.02
CA ASN A 205 8.64 0.37 -7.42
C ASN A 205 9.71 0.38 -8.53
N THR A 206 10.29 1.56 -8.79
CA THR A 206 11.37 1.80 -9.75
C THR A 206 12.78 1.43 -9.23
N SER A 207 12.89 0.76 -8.08
CA SER A 207 14.16 0.12 -7.75
C SER A 207 14.26 -1.21 -8.48
N ARG A 208 15.00 -1.23 -9.60
CA ARG A 208 15.46 -2.50 -10.20
C ARG A 208 16.03 -3.35 -9.06
N ALA A 209 15.41 -4.50 -8.79
CA ALA A 209 16.08 -5.58 -8.08
C ALA A 209 17.26 -6.00 -8.95
N ARG A 210 18.43 -5.39 -8.76
CA ARG A 210 19.67 -5.95 -9.28
C ARG A 210 19.77 -7.34 -8.67
N ARG A 211 19.83 -8.35 -9.54
CA ARG A 211 20.23 -9.70 -9.20
C ARG A 211 21.65 -9.63 -8.64
N THR A 212 21.76 -9.52 -7.32
CA THR A 212 22.99 -9.85 -6.61
C THR A 212 22.70 -11.13 -5.87
N VAL A 213 23.22 -12.22 -6.41
CA VAL A 213 23.25 -13.54 -5.77
C VAL A 213 24.00 -13.37 -4.45
N SER A 214 23.37 -13.69 -3.31
CA SER A 214 24.09 -13.83 -2.05
C SER A 214 24.22 -15.31 -1.73
N PRO A 215 25.44 -15.86 -1.58
CA PRO A 215 25.73 -17.29 -1.44
C PRO A 215 25.62 -17.79 0.01
N LEU A 216 24.69 -17.24 0.82
CA LEU A 216 24.76 -17.36 2.28
C LEU A 216 24.29 -18.71 2.88
N GLY A 217 23.95 -19.74 2.11
CA GLY A 217 23.84 -21.12 2.65
C GLY A 217 22.77 -21.37 3.74
N PHE A 218 21.72 -20.54 3.83
CA PHE A 218 20.62 -20.74 4.78
C PHE A 218 19.94 -22.11 4.58
N ARG A 219 19.58 -22.78 5.69
CA ARG A 219 18.81 -24.03 5.64
C ARG A 219 17.31 -23.73 5.45
N SER A 220 16.72 -24.25 4.38
CA SER A 220 15.29 -24.15 4.08
C SER A 220 14.56 -25.39 4.60
N THR A 221 13.48 -25.19 5.36
CA THR A 221 12.59 -26.30 5.74
C THR A 221 11.54 -26.50 4.64
N GLY A 222 11.86 -27.29 3.62
CA GLY A 222 10.93 -27.67 2.55
C GLY A 222 10.01 -28.85 2.88
N SER A 223 9.90 -29.25 4.15
CA SER A 223 9.22 -30.48 4.58
C SER A 223 7.83 -30.20 5.16
N PRO A 224 6.92 -31.21 5.25
CA PRO A 224 5.60 -31.08 5.88
C PRO A 224 5.62 -30.50 7.30
N ALA A 225 6.75 -30.58 8.00
CA ALA A 225 6.94 -29.97 9.31
C ALA A 225 6.84 -28.43 9.29
N SER A 226 7.11 -27.75 8.17
CA SER A 226 6.94 -26.30 8.05
C SER A 226 5.48 -25.86 8.15
N ARG A 227 4.53 -26.72 7.76
CA ARG A 227 3.08 -26.49 7.94
C ARG A 227 2.66 -26.59 9.40
N ASN A 228 3.26 -27.52 10.15
CA ASN A 228 3.01 -27.65 11.58
C ASN A 228 3.62 -26.50 12.37
N ILE A 229 4.81 -26.00 11.96
CA ILE A 229 5.42 -24.82 12.57
C ILE A 229 4.58 -23.58 12.33
N ALA A 230 4.06 -23.34 11.12
CA ALA A 230 3.13 -22.22 10.86
C ALA A 230 1.95 -22.23 11.85
N ASN A 231 1.33 -23.39 12.08
CA ASN A 231 0.29 -23.55 13.09
C ASN A 231 0.83 -23.30 14.51
N ASP A 232 2.03 -23.77 14.84
CA ASP A 232 2.66 -23.57 16.15
C ASP A 232 2.94 -22.08 16.44
N TRP A 233 3.28 -21.26 15.44
CA TRP A 233 3.42 -19.80 15.58
C TRP A 233 2.07 -19.11 15.82
N TYR A 234 1.03 -19.51 15.11
CA TYR A 234 -0.34 -19.05 15.36
C TYR A 234 -0.90 -19.52 16.71
N ILE A 235 -0.35 -20.60 17.28
CA ILE A 235 -0.72 -21.12 18.61
C ILE A 235 0.12 -20.46 19.73
N ARG A 236 1.39 -20.15 19.47
CA ARG A 236 2.33 -19.56 20.47
C ARG A 236 2.21 -18.05 20.62
N GLU A 237 1.92 -17.32 19.54
CA GLU A 237 1.61 -15.89 19.59
C GLU A 237 0.24 -15.65 18.99
N ALA A 238 -0.66 -15.00 19.74
CA ALA A 238 -2.02 -14.72 19.30
C ALA A 238 -2.09 -13.93 17.98
N ASP A 239 -1.01 -13.22 17.64
CA ASP A 239 -0.90 -12.36 16.47
C ASP A 239 -0.18 -13.03 15.27
N GLY A 240 0.34 -14.26 15.42
CA GLY A 240 1.16 -14.93 14.40
C GLY A 240 2.61 -14.42 14.31
N ALA A 241 3.38 -14.86 13.31
CA ALA A 241 4.81 -14.57 13.23
C ALA A 241 5.11 -13.10 12.89
N ILE A 242 5.72 -12.34 13.81
CA ILE A 242 6.06 -10.91 13.63
C ILE A 242 7.57 -10.70 13.56
N CYS A 243 8.03 -9.91 12.60
CA CYS A 243 9.45 -9.56 12.51
C CYS A 243 9.89 -8.71 13.71
N TYR A 244 10.94 -9.15 14.40
CA TYR A 244 11.53 -8.45 15.53
C TYR A 244 12.00 -7.02 15.20
N ILE A 245 12.55 -6.82 13.99
CA ILE A 245 13.08 -5.52 13.55
C ILE A 245 11.96 -4.58 13.10
N CYS A 246 11.24 -4.91 12.02
CA CYS A 246 10.28 -3.99 11.41
C CYS A 246 8.84 -4.15 11.88
N ARG A 247 8.59 -5.07 12.82
CA ARG A 247 7.27 -5.34 13.43
C ARG A 247 6.17 -5.75 12.45
N GLN A 248 6.53 -6.12 11.22
CA GLN A 248 5.57 -6.60 10.22
C GLN A 248 5.25 -8.08 10.39
N PHE A 249 4.02 -8.47 10.07
CA PHE A 249 3.63 -9.87 9.94
C PHE A 249 4.46 -10.58 8.86
N CYS A 250 4.87 -11.81 9.17
CA CYS A 250 5.58 -12.72 8.29
C CYS A 250 4.60 -13.81 7.88
N SER A 251 3.78 -13.59 6.86
CA SER A 251 2.74 -14.56 6.43
C SER A 251 3.20 -15.58 5.38
N ILE A 252 4.33 -15.32 4.74
CA ILE A 252 4.75 -16.06 3.54
C ILE A 252 6.07 -16.77 3.77
N VAL A 253 7.01 -16.03 4.35
CA VAL A 253 8.32 -16.50 4.76
C VAL A 253 8.63 -15.86 6.11
N ALA A 254 8.98 -16.69 7.07
CA ALA A 254 9.52 -16.26 8.36
C ALA A 254 10.92 -16.86 8.54
N GLY A 255 11.84 -16.04 9.02
CA GLY A 255 13.14 -16.46 9.49
C GLY A 255 13.13 -16.63 10.99
N GLU A 256 13.69 -17.70 11.50
CA GLU A 256 13.87 -17.93 12.94
C GLU A 256 15.36 -18.13 13.24
N CYS A 257 15.84 -17.55 14.33
CA CYS A 257 17.14 -17.93 14.89
C CYS A 257 16.92 -18.87 16.08
N ARG A 258 17.43 -20.10 16.01
CA ARG A 258 17.27 -21.08 17.09
C ARG A 258 18.01 -20.73 18.38
N ASP A 259 19.06 -19.93 18.28
CA ASP A 259 19.89 -19.57 19.44
C ASP A 259 19.22 -18.47 20.28
N CYS A 260 18.50 -17.52 19.66
CA CYS A 260 17.79 -16.45 20.39
C CYS A 260 16.27 -16.53 20.31
N GLY A 261 15.69 -17.46 19.56
CA GLY A 261 14.25 -17.63 19.38
C GLY A 261 13.55 -16.52 18.59
N LEU A 262 14.28 -15.50 18.12
CA LEU A 262 13.67 -14.33 17.46
C LEU A 262 13.26 -14.60 16.01
N VAL A 263 12.19 -13.92 15.59
CA VAL A 263 11.61 -13.97 14.24
C VAL A 263 12.02 -12.78 13.39
N TYR A 264 12.23 -13.02 12.11
CA TYR A 264 12.61 -12.01 11.14
C TYR A 264 11.87 -12.21 9.83
N CYS A 265 11.44 -11.12 9.18
CA CYS A 265 10.92 -11.22 7.81
C CYS A 265 12.05 -11.50 6.82
N ASN A 266 11.69 -11.83 5.57
CA ASN A 266 12.66 -12.13 4.51
C ASN A 266 13.66 -10.99 4.24
N LEU A 267 13.30 -9.74 4.54
CA LEU A 267 14.20 -8.59 4.40
C LEU A 267 15.22 -8.49 5.53
N HIS A 268 14.88 -8.97 6.73
CA HIS A 268 15.66 -8.77 7.95
C HIS A 268 16.41 -10.01 8.42
N ILE A 269 16.11 -11.20 7.90
CA ILE A 269 16.79 -12.45 8.31
C ILE A 269 18.31 -12.41 8.08
N GLY A 270 18.78 -11.65 7.08
CA GLY A 270 20.22 -11.47 6.84
C GLY A 270 20.91 -10.60 7.90
N ALA A 271 20.18 -9.67 8.51
CA ALA A 271 20.66 -8.69 9.50
C ALA A 271 20.12 -8.97 10.91
N CYS A 272 19.68 -10.20 11.16
CA CYS A 272 18.80 -10.52 12.28
C CYS A 272 19.47 -10.46 13.66
N CYS A 273 20.54 -11.22 13.85
CA CYS A 273 21.34 -11.30 15.07
C CYS A 273 22.77 -11.73 14.73
N GLY A 274 23.69 -11.51 15.66
CA GLY A 274 25.11 -11.87 15.53
C GLY A 274 25.40 -13.38 15.51
N HIS A 275 24.39 -14.24 15.67
CA HIS A 275 24.56 -15.69 15.64
C HIS A 275 24.90 -16.22 14.23
N PRO A 276 25.57 -17.38 14.14
CA PRO A 276 25.96 -17.98 12.86
C PRO A 276 24.77 -18.27 11.94
N VAL A 277 25.02 -18.31 10.64
CA VAL A 277 23.98 -18.65 9.64
C VAL A 277 23.41 -20.06 9.85
N ALA A 278 24.21 -20.99 10.39
CA ALA A 278 23.76 -22.35 10.72
C ALA A 278 22.65 -22.39 11.79
N SER A 279 22.53 -21.34 12.60
CA SER A 279 21.50 -21.17 13.62
C SER A 279 20.22 -20.56 13.06
N LYS A 280 20.23 -20.10 11.80
CA LYS A 280 19.11 -19.39 11.15
C LYS A 280 18.36 -20.36 10.24
N LEU A 281 17.04 -20.47 10.45
CA LEU A 281 16.13 -21.29 9.67
C LEU A 281 15.16 -20.41 8.89
N ILE A 282 14.83 -20.84 7.66
CA ILE A 282 13.80 -20.21 6.84
C ILE A 282 12.58 -21.12 6.77
N HIS A 283 11.45 -20.61 7.26
CA HIS A 283 10.14 -21.22 7.23
C HIS A 283 9.35 -20.70 6.04
N ASN A 284 8.91 -21.62 5.17
CA ASN A 284 7.99 -21.32 4.08
C ASN A 284 6.56 -21.56 4.56
N LEU A 285 5.90 -20.49 5.01
CA LEU A 285 4.57 -20.56 5.64
C LEU A 285 3.45 -20.79 4.63
N LEU A 286 3.63 -20.28 3.40
CA LEU A 286 2.77 -20.58 2.28
C LEU A 286 3.56 -21.35 1.21
N ASP A 287 2.97 -22.28 0.45
CA ASP A 287 3.69 -22.95 -0.63
C ASP A 287 3.76 -22.06 -1.89
N SER A 288 4.91 -22.05 -2.56
CA SER A 288 5.14 -21.38 -3.84
C SER A 288 4.27 -21.95 -4.98
N VAL A 289 3.94 -23.25 -4.90
CA VAL A 289 3.05 -23.92 -5.86
C VAL A 289 1.63 -23.40 -5.69
N ASP A 290 1.17 -23.23 -4.46
CA ASP A 290 -0.18 -22.76 -4.15
C ASP A 290 -0.38 -21.30 -4.59
N LEU A 291 0.58 -20.43 -4.30
CA LEU A 291 0.59 -19.05 -4.80
C LEU A 291 0.49 -18.98 -6.33
N SER A 292 1.22 -19.86 -7.02
CA SER A 292 1.21 -19.92 -8.48
C SER A 292 -0.14 -20.40 -9.03
N LYS A 293 -0.74 -21.42 -8.41
CA LYS A 293 -2.07 -21.94 -8.78
C LYS A 293 -3.16 -20.89 -8.57
N ILE A 294 -3.19 -20.23 -7.41
CA ILE A 294 -4.16 -19.16 -7.08
C ILE A 294 -4.09 -18.07 -8.15
N LEU A 295 -2.88 -17.56 -8.41
CA LEU A 295 -2.69 -16.48 -9.37
C LEU A 295 -3.10 -16.88 -10.79
N GLN A 296 -2.79 -18.11 -11.22
CA GLN A 296 -3.21 -18.61 -12.53
C GLN A 296 -4.74 -18.70 -12.65
N CYS A 297 -5.43 -19.21 -11.62
CA CYS A 297 -6.89 -19.26 -11.58
C CYS A 297 -7.50 -17.86 -11.68
N CYS A 298 -7.04 -16.92 -10.85
CA CYS A 298 -7.48 -15.53 -10.88
C CYS A 298 -7.28 -14.92 -12.28
N HIS A 299 -6.11 -15.13 -12.89
CA HIS A 299 -5.79 -14.58 -14.20
C HIS A 299 -6.68 -15.14 -15.31
N ARG A 300 -7.01 -16.44 -15.29
CA ARG A 300 -7.97 -17.04 -16.23
C ARG A 300 -9.37 -16.43 -16.06
N ARG A 301 -9.84 -16.28 -14.83
CA ARG A 301 -11.15 -15.69 -14.51
C ARG A 301 -11.23 -14.23 -14.97
N PHE A 302 -10.24 -13.42 -14.64
CA PHE A 302 -10.18 -12.02 -15.06
C PHE A 302 -10.11 -11.87 -16.59
N LYS A 303 -9.36 -12.75 -17.28
CA LYS A 303 -9.35 -12.79 -18.75
C LYS A 303 -10.71 -13.09 -19.36
N ARG A 304 -11.44 -14.07 -18.81
CA ARG A 304 -12.82 -14.41 -19.23
C ARG A 304 -13.78 -13.24 -19.02
N TRP A 305 -13.76 -12.66 -17.83
CA TRP A 305 -14.56 -11.48 -17.50
C TRP A 305 -14.27 -10.32 -18.48
N ARG A 306 -13.00 -10.03 -18.73
CA ARG A 306 -12.60 -8.95 -19.66
C ARG A 306 -13.06 -9.19 -21.10
N ALA A 307 -13.00 -10.44 -21.58
CA ALA A 307 -13.51 -10.79 -22.89
C ALA A 307 -15.03 -10.60 -22.98
N TRP A 308 -15.76 -11.02 -21.94
CA TRP A 308 -17.19 -10.80 -21.83
C TRP A 308 -17.53 -9.30 -21.77
N TYR A 309 -16.86 -8.53 -20.92
CA TYR A 309 -17.09 -7.08 -20.76
C TYR A 309 -16.94 -6.35 -22.10
N ARG A 310 -15.84 -6.61 -22.84
CA ARG A 310 -15.64 -6.04 -24.18
C ARG A 310 -16.73 -6.39 -25.17
N LYS A 311 -17.27 -7.61 -25.12
CA LYS A 311 -18.39 -8.04 -25.97
C LYS A 311 -19.65 -7.24 -25.62
N ILE A 312 -19.96 -7.13 -24.33
CA ILE A 312 -21.12 -6.36 -23.84
C ILE A 312 -20.98 -4.87 -24.19
N THR A 313 -19.83 -4.24 -23.93
CA THR A 313 -19.61 -2.83 -24.30
C THR A 313 -19.82 -2.58 -25.79
N ARG A 314 -19.40 -3.50 -26.67
CA ARG A 314 -19.69 -3.39 -28.11
C ARG A 314 -21.19 -3.46 -28.40
N VAL A 315 -21.90 -4.40 -27.78
CA VAL A 315 -23.37 -4.54 -27.95
C VAL A 315 -24.08 -3.28 -27.47
N HIS A 316 -23.76 -2.77 -26.27
CA HIS A 316 -24.34 -1.53 -25.76
C HIS A 316 -24.10 -0.35 -26.70
N ARG A 317 -22.87 -0.21 -27.23
CA ARG A 317 -22.55 0.82 -28.20
C ARG A 317 -23.36 0.67 -29.50
N SER A 318 -23.52 -0.55 -30.00
CA SER A 318 -24.35 -0.82 -31.19
C SER A 318 -25.83 -0.52 -30.96
N VAL A 319 -26.37 -0.84 -29.78
CA VAL A 319 -27.77 -0.54 -29.43
C VAL A 319 -27.98 0.97 -29.28
N ALA A 320 -27.10 1.68 -28.59
CA ALA A 320 -27.17 3.15 -28.46
C ALA A 320 -27.18 3.83 -29.84
N LEU A 321 -26.30 3.38 -30.76
CA LEU A 321 -26.28 3.87 -32.14
C LEU A 321 -27.58 3.58 -32.90
N TYR A 322 -28.21 2.42 -32.69
CA TYR A 322 -29.49 2.07 -33.31
C TYR A 322 -30.65 2.92 -32.77
N LEU A 323 -30.64 3.26 -31.47
CA LEU A 323 -31.66 4.07 -30.82
C LEU A 323 -31.50 5.59 -31.06
N GLY A 324 -30.46 6.01 -31.81
CA GLY A 324 -30.16 7.42 -32.02
C GLY A 324 -29.65 8.14 -30.76
N GLU A 325 -29.28 7.39 -29.72
CA GLU A 325 -28.67 7.93 -28.52
C GLU A 325 -27.20 8.25 -28.80
N ALA A 326 -26.75 9.45 -28.43
CA ALA A 326 -25.32 9.73 -28.41
C ALA A 326 -24.68 8.72 -27.43
N PRO A 327 -23.64 7.97 -27.85
CA PRO A 327 -22.98 7.05 -26.93
C PRO A 327 -22.55 7.84 -25.71
N SER A 328 -23.07 7.47 -24.54
CA SER A 328 -22.73 8.13 -23.29
C SER A 328 -21.21 8.15 -23.18
N THR A 329 -20.65 9.35 -23.08
CA THR A 329 -19.24 9.50 -22.75
C THR A 329 -19.13 9.00 -21.31
N PRO A 330 -18.39 7.91 -21.04
CA PRO A 330 -18.22 7.44 -19.68
C PRO A 330 -17.65 8.60 -18.85
N THR A 331 -18.26 8.86 -17.70
CA THR A 331 -17.81 9.94 -16.82
C THR A 331 -16.37 9.67 -16.36
N ALA A 332 -15.59 10.71 -16.07
CA ALA A 332 -14.16 10.61 -15.70
C ALA A 332 -13.87 9.71 -14.46
N HIS A 333 -14.91 9.23 -13.77
CA HIS A 333 -14.83 8.32 -12.62
C HIS A 333 -15.10 6.84 -12.96
N GLU A 334 -15.48 6.51 -14.19
CA GLU A 334 -15.59 5.12 -14.64
C GLU A 334 -14.22 4.61 -15.09
N LEU A 335 -13.64 3.69 -14.30
CA LEU A 335 -12.38 3.02 -14.63
C LEU A 335 -12.45 2.32 -16.00
N HIS A 336 -11.68 2.80 -16.99
CA HIS A 336 -11.66 2.20 -18.32
C HIS A 336 -10.98 0.81 -18.31
N SER A 337 -11.40 -0.07 -19.23
CA SER A 337 -10.59 -1.23 -19.66
C SER A 337 -9.15 -0.83 -20.02
N ASP A 338 -8.97 0.39 -20.51
CA ASP A 338 -7.70 0.91 -21.02
C ASP A 338 -6.85 1.55 -19.90
N ASP A 339 -7.47 2.04 -18.83
CA ASP A 339 -6.78 2.33 -17.55
C ASP A 339 -6.24 1.04 -16.92
N LEU A 340 -6.91 -0.10 -17.19
CA LEU A 340 -6.44 -1.45 -16.89
C LEU A 340 -5.47 -1.99 -17.97
N GLU A 341 -5.25 -1.32 -19.11
CA GLU A 341 -4.28 -1.67 -20.18
C GLU A 341 -2.89 -1.10 -19.96
N CYS A 342 -2.76 0.04 -19.29
CA CYS A 342 -1.48 0.52 -18.73
C CYS A 342 -0.82 -0.53 -17.82
N MET A 343 -1.55 -1.59 -17.48
CA MET A 343 -1.14 -2.69 -16.61
C MET A 343 -0.70 -3.97 -17.34
N LYS A 344 -0.82 -4.06 -18.67
CA LYS A 344 -0.34 -5.20 -19.48
C LYS A 344 1.03 -4.96 -20.11
N SER A 345 1.49 -3.71 -20.19
CA SER A 345 2.80 -3.35 -20.76
C SER A 345 3.98 -3.54 -19.80
N GLU A 346 3.77 -4.03 -18.58
CA GLU A 346 4.87 -4.17 -17.59
C GLU A 346 5.55 -5.54 -17.62
N GLY A 347 5.68 -6.06 -18.84
CA GLY A 347 6.76 -6.95 -19.24
C GLY A 347 8.02 -6.19 -19.65
N GLU A 348 8.15 -4.88 -19.40
CA GLU A 348 9.40 -4.13 -19.59
C GLU A 348 9.51 -2.98 -18.57
N LEU A 349 10.25 -3.20 -17.48
CA LEU A 349 10.96 -2.13 -16.77
C LEU A 349 12.22 -1.72 -17.55
N THR A 350 11.99 -1.32 -18.79
CA THR A 350 12.92 -0.61 -19.67
C THR A 350 12.16 0.60 -20.22
N PRO A 351 12.78 1.80 -20.22
CA PRO A 351 12.11 3.03 -20.60
C PRO A 351 11.48 2.88 -21.99
N THR A 352 10.22 3.27 -22.10
CA THR A 352 9.47 3.24 -23.36
C THR A 352 10.19 4.07 -24.42
N ARG A 353 9.97 3.69 -25.68
CA ARG A 353 10.66 4.17 -26.88
C ARG A 353 10.53 5.67 -27.25
N PRO A 354 9.80 6.58 -26.54
CA PRO A 354 9.93 8.02 -26.78
C PRO A 354 11.25 8.63 -26.23
N GLU A 355 11.85 8.06 -25.19
CA GLU A 355 13.01 8.68 -24.51
C GLU A 355 14.36 8.37 -25.16
N ARG A 356 14.48 7.32 -25.97
CA ARG A 356 15.73 7.04 -26.72
C ARG A 356 15.98 8.06 -27.82
N ARG A 357 14.93 8.54 -28.51
CA ARG A 357 15.04 9.64 -29.49
C ARG A 357 15.31 10.98 -28.80
N ALA A 358 14.68 11.25 -27.65
CA ALA A 358 14.95 12.46 -26.88
C ALA A 358 16.39 12.51 -26.34
N LYS A 359 16.95 11.40 -25.83
CA LYS A 359 18.36 11.32 -25.40
C LYS A 359 19.35 11.39 -26.56
N GLN A 360 19.08 10.77 -27.72
CA GLN A 360 19.94 10.90 -28.89
C GLN A 360 19.91 12.31 -29.49
N ASN A 361 18.75 12.98 -29.48
CA ASN A 361 18.62 14.35 -29.96
C ASN A 361 19.23 15.35 -28.97
N ALA A 362 19.10 15.12 -27.66
CA ALA A 362 19.77 15.91 -26.63
C ALA A 362 21.30 15.74 -26.66
N MET A 363 21.83 14.53 -26.90
CA MET A 363 23.27 14.31 -27.09
C MET A 363 23.81 14.88 -28.41
N LYS A 364 23.03 14.89 -29.49
CA LYS A 364 23.41 15.55 -30.75
C LYS A 364 23.42 17.08 -30.61
N SER A 365 22.42 17.65 -29.90
CA SER A 365 22.36 19.08 -29.59
C SER A 365 23.47 19.53 -28.63
N TRP A 366 23.88 18.67 -27.69
CA TRP A 366 25.01 18.96 -26.80
C TRP A 366 26.37 18.86 -27.51
N LYS A 367 26.54 17.94 -28.47
CA LYS A 367 27.77 17.82 -29.26
C LYS A 367 27.93 18.94 -30.30
N SER A 368 26.84 19.49 -30.86
CA SER A 368 26.94 20.62 -31.81
C SER A 368 27.23 21.95 -31.11
N LYS A 369 26.85 22.11 -29.85
CA LYS A 369 27.13 23.32 -29.04
C LYS A 369 28.49 23.34 -28.34
N LYS A 370 29.30 22.27 -28.49
CA LYS A 370 30.65 22.18 -27.88
C LYS A 370 31.79 22.33 -28.90
N TYR A 371 31.46 22.45 -30.19
CA TYR A 371 32.41 22.65 -31.29
C TYR A 371 31.94 23.72 -32.31
N SER A 372 31.10 24.64 -31.83
CA SER A 372 30.85 25.97 -32.40
C SER A 372 31.18 26.97 -31.30
#